data_AF-G4ZUA2-F1
#
_entry.id   AF-G4ZUA2-F1
#
_cell.length_a   1.000
_cell.length_b   1.000
_cell.length_c   1.000
_cell.angle_alpha   90.00
_cell.angle_beta   90.00
_cell.angle_gamma   90.00
#
_symmetry.space_group_name_H-M   'P 1'
#
loop_
_entity.id
_entity.type
_entity.pdbx_description
1 polymer ?
#
loop_
_entity_poly.entity_id
_entity_poly.type
_entity_poly.pdbx_seq_one_letter_code
_entity_poly.pdbx_strand_id
1 'polypeptide(L)'
;LQTRWAKESTSPFPTVPADTTTWINTVSEAPRSLLRMLQSFESPEYILSTMTDAVLDTWTEQSRLECLLHCLESWAAVPDQDVGRKEWLLERCADLRETAAGSPEKLDIYAPVMWNTLKAANFGNSRLLELCQKSETQVLSRMIVAAFIYEVELRAL
;
A
#
# COMPACT_ATOMS: atom_id res chain seq x y z
N LEU A 1 -19.46 -12.60 10.73
CA LEU A 1 -18.34 -12.40 9.77
C LEU A 1 -18.52 -13.20 8.49
N GLN A 2 -18.74 -14.52 8.55
CA GLN A 2 -18.96 -15.37 7.36
C GLN A 2 -20.09 -14.89 6.42
N THR A 3 -21.26 -14.53 6.95
CA THR A 3 -22.38 -14.00 6.14
C THR A 3 -22.06 -12.65 5.48
N ARG A 4 -21.18 -11.84 6.09
CA ARG A 4 -20.71 -10.57 5.51
C ARG A 4 -19.70 -10.84 4.41
N TRP A 5 -18.77 -11.76 4.65
CA TRP A 5 -17.79 -12.21 3.66
C TRP A 5 -18.45 -12.77 2.40
N ALA A 6 -19.43 -13.65 2.56
CA ALA A 6 -20.18 -14.24 1.43
C ALA A 6 -20.96 -13.21 0.58
N LYS A 7 -21.12 -11.97 1.05
CA LYS A 7 -21.71 -10.87 0.26
C LYS A 7 -20.67 -10.07 -0.52
N GLU A 8 -19.41 -10.12 -0.09
CA GLU A 8 -18.32 -9.26 -0.60
C GLU A 8 -17.21 -10.08 -1.31
N SER A 9 -17.24 -11.42 -1.24
CA SER A 9 -16.27 -12.35 -1.84
C SER A 9 -16.95 -13.67 -2.21
N THR A 10 -16.45 -14.30 -3.28
CA THR A 10 -16.80 -15.65 -3.74
C THR A 10 -15.85 -16.72 -3.17
N SER A 11 -14.68 -16.33 -2.65
CA SER A 11 -13.77 -17.21 -1.95
C SER A 11 -14.35 -17.70 -0.62
N PRO A 12 -13.96 -18.92 -0.17
CA PRO A 12 -14.26 -19.38 1.18
C PRO A 12 -13.79 -18.36 2.24
N PHE A 13 -14.54 -18.26 3.34
CA PHE A 13 -14.10 -17.43 4.46
C PHE A 13 -12.75 -17.92 4.98
N PRO A 14 -11.72 -17.06 5.09
CA PRO A 14 -10.39 -17.49 5.52
C PRO A 14 -10.43 -17.96 6.97
N THR A 15 -9.87 -19.14 7.24
CA THR A 15 -9.75 -19.71 8.58
C THR A 15 -8.30 -20.06 8.88
N VAL A 16 -7.82 -19.74 10.09
CA VAL A 16 -6.47 -20.11 10.53
C VAL A 16 -6.49 -21.58 10.98
N PRO A 17 -5.52 -22.43 10.59
CA PRO A 17 -4.41 -22.11 9.68
C PRO A 17 -4.83 -22.14 8.20
N ALA A 18 -4.41 -21.13 7.43
CA ALA A 18 -4.53 -21.09 5.97
C ALA A 18 -3.13 -20.92 5.37
N ASP A 19 -2.93 -21.45 4.16
CA ASP A 19 -1.66 -21.32 3.44
C ASP A 19 -1.54 -19.96 2.73
N THR A 20 -0.33 -19.64 2.26
CA THR A 20 -0.01 -18.39 1.55
C THR A 20 -0.91 -18.18 0.32
N THR A 21 -1.18 -19.23 -0.46
CA THR A 21 -2.00 -19.12 -1.68
C THR A 21 -3.45 -18.76 -1.35
N THR A 22 -4.02 -19.38 -0.32
CA THR A 22 -5.36 -19.06 0.18
C THR A 22 -5.43 -17.60 0.64
N TRP A 23 -4.43 -17.13 1.38
CA TRP A 23 -4.37 -15.74 1.80
C TRP A 23 -4.23 -14.76 0.64
N ILE A 24 -3.37 -15.06 -0.35
CA ILE A 24 -3.22 -14.24 -1.56
C ILE A 24 -4.57 -14.11 -2.29
N ASN A 25 -5.26 -15.22 -2.55
CA ASN A 25 -6.57 -15.20 -3.20
C ASN A 25 -7.59 -14.36 -2.41
N THR A 26 -7.59 -14.53 -1.08
CA THR A 26 -8.47 -13.81 -0.15
C THR A 26 -8.23 -12.29 -0.20
N VAL A 27 -6.98 -11.84 -0.11
CA VAL A 27 -6.64 -10.41 -0.12
C VAL A 27 -6.81 -9.79 -1.49
N SER A 28 -6.61 -10.56 -2.57
CA SER A 28 -6.83 -10.07 -3.94
C SER A 28 -8.31 -9.88 -4.25
N GLU A 29 -9.20 -10.74 -3.73
CA GLU A 29 -10.62 -10.63 -4.02
C GLU A 29 -11.34 -9.56 -3.21
N ALA A 30 -11.05 -9.48 -1.89
CA ALA A 30 -11.75 -8.56 -1.00
C ALA A 30 -10.81 -7.83 -0.02
N PRO A 31 -9.82 -7.07 -0.52
CA PRO A 31 -8.75 -6.49 0.31
C PRO A 31 -9.31 -5.57 1.41
N ARG A 32 -10.24 -4.68 1.07
CA ARG A 32 -10.87 -3.73 2.01
C ARG A 32 -11.88 -4.39 2.94
N SER A 33 -12.48 -5.51 2.53
CA SER A 33 -13.40 -6.24 3.40
C SER A 33 -12.62 -6.93 4.52
N LEU A 34 -11.51 -7.58 4.18
CA LEU A 34 -10.65 -8.24 5.16
C LEU A 34 -10.08 -7.25 6.18
N LEU A 35 -9.62 -6.06 5.77
CA LEU A 35 -9.13 -5.02 6.70
C LEU A 35 -10.23 -4.61 7.69
N ARG A 36 -11.44 -4.32 7.19
CA ARG A 36 -12.59 -3.94 8.03
C ARG A 36 -13.04 -5.08 8.95
N MET A 37 -12.85 -6.33 8.56
CA MET A 37 -13.13 -7.45 9.44
C MET A 37 -12.07 -7.55 10.54
N LEU A 38 -10.78 -7.40 10.22
CA LEU A 38 -9.70 -7.41 11.22
C LEU A 38 -9.86 -6.34 12.30
N GLN A 39 -10.37 -5.15 11.95
CA GLN A 39 -10.73 -4.11 12.92
C GLN A 39 -11.77 -4.56 13.97
N SER A 40 -12.52 -5.63 13.71
CA SER A 40 -13.54 -6.16 14.64
C SER A 40 -13.09 -7.40 15.42
N PHE A 41 -11.87 -7.91 15.18
CA PHE A 41 -11.32 -9.00 15.97
C PHE A 41 -10.71 -8.47 17.27
N GLU A 42 -10.82 -9.25 18.36
CA GLU A 42 -10.19 -8.92 19.64
C GLU A 42 -8.65 -9.01 19.58
N SER A 43 -8.11 -9.85 18.68
CA SER A 43 -6.67 -10.07 18.52
C SER A 43 -6.26 -10.15 17.04
N PRO A 44 -6.32 -9.04 16.28
CA PRO A 44 -5.93 -9.02 14.87
C PRO A 44 -4.45 -9.39 14.65
N GLU A 45 -3.59 -9.10 15.62
CA GLU A 45 -2.16 -9.42 15.60
C GLU A 45 -1.88 -10.92 15.46
N TYR A 46 -2.73 -11.79 16.01
CA TYR A 46 -2.59 -13.23 15.85
C TYR A 46 -2.75 -13.62 14.37
N ILE A 47 -3.77 -13.07 13.70
CA ILE A 47 -4.00 -13.34 12.27
C ILE A 47 -2.85 -12.78 11.44
N LEU A 48 -2.42 -11.54 11.71
CA LEU A 48 -1.29 -10.92 11.00
C LEU A 48 0.01 -11.71 11.16
N SER A 49 0.26 -12.30 12.34
CA SER A 49 1.46 -13.11 12.58
C SER A 49 1.53 -14.39 11.73
N THR A 50 0.39 -14.85 11.22
CA THR A 50 0.30 -16.01 10.32
C THR A 50 0.46 -15.66 8.84
N MET A 51 0.45 -14.36 8.50
CA MET A 51 0.60 -13.89 7.12
C MET A 51 2.08 -13.80 6.75
N THR A 52 2.41 -14.27 5.55
CA THR A 52 3.76 -14.12 5.01
C THR A 52 3.94 -12.73 4.40
N ASP A 53 5.19 -12.32 4.25
CA ASP A 53 5.58 -11.08 3.56
C ASP A 53 4.96 -10.97 2.16
N ALA A 54 4.86 -12.09 1.44
CA ALA A 54 4.21 -12.13 0.12
C ALA A 54 2.72 -11.77 0.19
N VAL A 55 2.00 -12.24 1.22
CA VAL A 55 0.59 -11.90 1.43
C VAL A 55 0.44 -10.40 1.69
N LEU A 56 1.27 -9.85 2.58
CA LEU A 56 1.24 -8.43 2.94
C LEU A 56 1.58 -7.54 1.74
N ASP A 57 2.54 -7.95 0.92
CA ASP A 57 2.91 -7.21 -0.29
C ASP A 57 1.79 -7.17 -1.31
N THR A 58 1.15 -8.32 -1.58
CA THR A 58 -0.02 -8.37 -2.47
C THR A 58 -1.16 -7.53 -1.90
N TRP A 59 -1.42 -7.64 -0.60
CA TRP A 59 -2.54 -6.94 0.02
C TRP A 59 -2.39 -5.42 -0.02
N THR A 60 -1.15 -4.93 0.10
CA THR A 60 -0.87 -3.49 0.23
C THR A 60 -0.38 -2.84 -1.05
N GLU A 61 -0.25 -3.57 -2.15
CA GLU A 61 0.26 -3.05 -3.44
C GLU A 61 -0.41 -1.73 -3.85
N GLN A 62 -1.74 -1.71 -3.89
CA GLN A 62 -2.51 -0.51 -4.24
C GLN A 62 -2.29 0.63 -3.24
N SER A 63 -2.27 0.35 -1.94
CA SER A 63 -2.05 1.36 -0.92
C SER A 63 -0.62 1.93 -0.96
N ARG A 64 0.38 1.12 -1.34
CA ARG A 64 1.76 1.60 -1.56
C ARG A 64 1.86 2.54 -2.76
N LEU A 65 1.14 2.24 -3.85
CA LEU A 65 1.01 3.17 -4.97
C LEU A 65 0.36 4.49 -4.53
N GLU A 66 -0.72 4.42 -3.76
CA GLU A 66 -1.41 5.62 -3.23
C GLU A 66 -0.50 6.45 -2.32
N CYS A 67 0.27 5.81 -1.43
CA CYS A 67 1.28 6.48 -0.59
C CYS A 67 2.35 7.20 -1.43
N LEU A 68 2.87 6.52 -2.46
CA LEU A 68 3.86 7.11 -3.36
C LEU A 68 3.28 8.34 -4.08
N LEU A 69 2.11 8.21 -4.71
CA LEU A 69 1.44 9.31 -5.40
C LEU A 69 1.22 10.51 -4.47
N HIS A 70 0.71 10.26 -3.26
CA HIS A 70 0.49 11.30 -2.26
C HIS A 70 1.80 12.03 -1.90
N CYS A 71 2.91 11.30 -1.72
CA CYS A 71 4.20 11.89 -1.40
C CYS A 71 4.73 12.77 -2.54
N LEU A 72 4.64 12.30 -3.78
CA LEU A 72 5.11 13.04 -4.96
C LEU A 72 4.28 14.32 -5.18
N GLU A 73 2.96 14.23 -5.04
CA GLU A 73 2.06 15.39 -5.15
C GLU A 73 2.28 16.41 -4.03
N SER A 74 2.45 15.92 -2.80
CA SER A 74 2.74 16.79 -1.65
C SER A 74 4.06 17.53 -1.85
N TRP A 75 5.07 16.87 -2.41
CA TRP A 75 6.33 17.50 -2.76
C TRP A 75 6.17 18.52 -3.89
N ALA A 76 5.41 18.19 -4.94
CA ALA A 76 5.12 19.12 -6.03
C ALA A 76 4.33 20.37 -5.59
N ALA A 77 3.58 20.27 -4.49
CA ALA A 77 2.79 21.36 -3.92
C ALA A 77 3.58 22.29 -2.97
N VAL A 78 4.85 21.97 -2.66
CA VAL A 78 5.69 22.81 -1.79
C VAL A 78 5.86 24.21 -2.41
N PRO A 79 5.68 25.31 -1.64
CA PRO A 79 5.92 26.66 -2.12
C PRO A 79 7.36 26.85 -2.63
N ASP A 80 7.54 27.67 -3.66
CA ASP A 80 8.85 27.99 -4.26
C ASP A 80 9.62 26.77 -4.80
N GLN A 81 8.94 25.64 -4.99
CA GLN A 81 9.51 24.46 -5.62
C GLN A 81 9.91 24.79 -7.07
N ASP A 82 11.11 24.37 -7.44
CA ASP A 82 11.62 24.45 -8.82
C ASP A 82 10.57 23.94 -9.83
N VAL A 83 10.30 24.75 -10.86
CA VAL A 83 9.24 24.50 -11.85
C VAL A 83 9.48 23.17 -12.58
N GLY A 84 10.73 22.91 -13.00
CA GLY A 84 11.08 21.67 -13.68
C GLY A 84 10.88 20.44 -12.81
N ARG A 85 11.25 20.52 -11.51
CA ARG A 85 10.98 19.43 -10.56
C ARG A 85 9.49 19.24 -10.33
N LYS A 86 8.72 20.31 -10.19
CA LYS A 86 7.27 20.24 -10.02
C LYS A 86 6.60 19.55 -11.20
N GLU A 87 6.94 19.96 -12.42
CA GLU A 87 6.43 19.34 -13.65
C GLU A 87 6.80 17.86 -13.72
N TRP A 88 8.07 17.52 -13.47
CA TRP A 88 8.54 16.15 -13.46
C TRP A 88 7.81 15.26 -12.44
N LEU A 89 7.58 15.76 -11.21
CA LEU A 89 6.86 15.02 -10.17
C LEU A 89 5.41 14.73 -10.59
N LEU A 90 4.71 15.75 -11.14
CA LEU A 90 3.33 15.62 -11.56
C LEU A 90 3.17 14.73 -12.79
N GLU A 91 4.10 14.80 -13.75
CA GLU A 91 4.16 13.91 -14.91
C GLU A 91 4.30 12.45 -14.46
N ARG A 92 5.21 12.17 -13.51
CA ARG A 92 5.35 10.83 -12.95
C ARG A 92 4.10 10.34 -12.23
N CYS A 93 3.39 11.22 -11.50
CA CYS A 93 2.09 10.87 -10.93
C CYS A 93 1.05 10.50 -11.99
N ALA A 94 1.02 11.24 -13.11
CA ALA A 94 0.11 10.97 -14.21
C ALA A 94 0.41 9.61 -14.87
N ASP A 95 1.67 9.34 -15.20
CA ASP A 95 2.10 8.08 -15.83
C ASP A 95 1.76 6.86 -14.96
N LEU A 96 2.02 6.96 -13.64
CA LEU A 96 1.72 5.89 -12.69
C LEU A 96 0.22 5.61 -12.62
N ARG A 97 -0.63 6.65 -12.61
CA ARG A 97 -2.09 6.50 -12.61
C ARG A 97 -2.61 5.92 -13.92
N GLU A 98 -2.10 6.42 -15.06
CA GLU A 98 -2.49 5.93 -16.37
C GLU A 98 -2.12 4.45 -16.53
N THR A 99 -0.90 4.08 -16.14
CA THR A 99 -0.44 2.68 -16.17
C THR A 99 -1.27 1.79 -15.26
N ALA A 100 -1.53 2.23 -14.02
CA ALA A 100 -2.36 1.47 -13.08
C ALA A 100 -3.80 1.26 -13.60
N ALA A 101 -4.36 2.22 -14.33
CA ALA A 101 -5.71 2.14 -14.88
C ALA A 101 -5.80 1.32 -16.19
N GLY A 102 -4.79 1.42 -17.06
CA GLY A 102 -4.83 0.86 -18.42
C GLY A 102 -4.04 -0.44 -18.62
N SER A 103 -2.97 -0.65 -17.86
CA SER A 103 -2.09 -1.84 -17.97
C SER A 103 -1.44 -2.14 -16.61
N PRO A 104 -2.22 -2.53 -15.59
CA PRO A 104 -1.72 -2.74 -14.23
C PRO A 104 -0.60 -3.78 -14.17
N GLU A 105 -0.57 -4.75 -15.10
CA GLU A 105 0.50 -5.75 -15.21
C GLU A 105 1.88 -5.18 -15.59
N LYS A 106 1.91 -3.94 -16.09
CA LYS A 106 3.14 -3.21 -16.45
C LYS A 106 3.53 -2.18 -15.40
N LEU A 107 2.74 -2.02 -14.35
CA LEU A 107 3.03 -1.03 -13.32
C LEU A 107 4.29 -1.44 -12.54
N ASP A 108 5.37 -0.68 -12.73
CA ASP A 108 6.59 -0.81 -11.93
C ASP A 108 6.81 0.46 -11.10
N ILE A 109 6.28 0.47 -9.88
CA ILE A 109 6.52 1.56 -8.92
C ILE A 109 7.98 1.58 -8.43
N TYR A 110 8.83 0.62 -8.81
CA TYR A 110 10.23 0.48 -8.40
C TYR A 110 11.24 0.77 -9.52
N ALA A 111 10.81 1.39 -10.61
CA ALA A 111 11.65 1.74 -11.74
C ALA A 111 12.92 2.52 -11.31
N PRO A 112 14.15 2.00 -11.57
CA PRO A 112 15.39 2.58 -11.03
C PRO A 112 15.62 4.06 -11.37
N VAL A 113 15.23 4.49 -12.56
CA VAL A 113 15.41 5.87 -13.04
C VAL A 113 14.67 6.87 -12.14
N MET A 114 13.46 6.54 -11.72
CA MET A 114 12.67 7.39 -10.82
C MET A 114 13.35 7.48 -9.45
N TRP A 115 13.68 6.33 -8.85
CA TRP A 115 14.24 6.27 -7.51
C TRP A 115 15.63 6.90 -7.40
N ASN A 116 16.47 6.78 -8.44
CA ASN A 116 17.76 7.46 -8.49
C ASN A 116 17.59 8.99 -8.48
N THR A 117 16.60 9.51 -9.23
CA THR A 117 16.27 10.94 -9.26
C THR A 117 15.75 11.41 -7.90
N LEU A 118 14.83 10.68 -7.28
CA LEU A 118 14.28 11.01 -5.95
C LEU A 118 15.38 11.01 -4.88
N LYS A 119 16.26 10.00 -4.90
CA LYS A 119 17.38 9.87 -3.96
C LYS A 119 18.40 11.00 -4.11
N ALA A 120 18.73 11.41 -5.34
CA ALA A 120 19.63 12.54 -5.59
C ALA A 120 19.09 13.86 -5.01
N ALA A 121 17.77 13.98 -4.89
CA ALA A 121 17.09 15.12 -4.28
C ALA A 121 16.67 14.86 -2.81
N ASN A 122 17.32 13.90 -2.14
CA ASN A 122 17.07 13.52 -0.74
C ASN A 122 15.59 13.27 -0.42
N PHE A 123 14.82 12.74 -1.38
CA PHE A 123 13.40 12.45 -1.25
C PHE A 123 12.54 13.64 -0.78
N GLY A 124 12.98 14.87 -1.07
CA GLY A 124 12.27 16.07 -0.59
C GLY A 124 12.24 16.18 0.93
N ASN A 125 13.17 15.53 1.63
CA ASN A 125 13.21 15.36 3.08
C ASN A 125 11.99 14.62 3.65
N SER A 126 11.28 13.81 2.84
CA SER A 126 10.13 13.02 3.27
C SER A 126 10.54 11.59 3.63
N ARG A 127 10.45 11.25 4.93
CA ARG A 127 10.66 9.88 5.41
C ARG A 127 9.61 8.90 4.85
N LEU A 128 8.39 9.36 4.61
CA LEU A 128 7.34 8.52 4.02
C LEU A 128 7.67 8.17 2.56
N LEU A 129 8.24 9.12 1.81
CA LEU A 129 8.68 8.86 0.44
C LEU A 129 9.87 7.89 0.41
N GLU A 130 10.80 8.00 1.36
CA GLU A 130 11.88 7.01 1.53
C GLU A 130 11.33 5.60 1.77
N LEU A 131 10.28 5.46 2.60
CA LEU A 131 9.65 4.15 2.86
C LEU A 131 8.95 3.55 1.65
N CYS A 132 8.62 4.35 0.63
CA CYS A 132 8.00 3.85 -0.60
C CYS A 132 8.99 3.12 -1.52
N GLN A 133 10.30 3.11 -1.24
CA GLN A 133 11.29 2.45 -2.08
C GLN A 133 11.28 0.93 -1.92
N LYS A 134 11.80 0.21 -2.93
CA LYS A 134 11.77 -1.26 -2.98
C LYS A 134 12.33 -1.95 -1.73
N SER A 135 13.43 -1.46 -1.17
CA SER A 135 14.08 -2.05 0.01
C SER A 135 13.26 -1.93 1.29
N GLU A 136 12.31 -1.00 1.35
CA GLU A 136 11.46 -0.72 2.51
C GLU A 136 10.05 -1.33 2.38
N THR A 137 9.81 -2.07 1.29
CA THR A 137 8.53 -2.73 0.97
C THR A 137 7.88 -3.38 2.19
N GLN A 138 8.60 -4.25 2.89
CA GLN A 138 8.03 -4.99 4.03
C GLN A 138 7.67 -4.09 5.21
N VAL A 139 8.49 -3.06 5.45
CA VAL A 139 8.25 -2.10 6.52
C VAL A 139 6.98 -1.30 6.20
N LEU A 140 6.87 -0.78 4.98
CA LEU A 140 5.71 -0.01 4.56
C LEU A 140 4.44 -0.87 4.51
N SER A 141 4.49 -2.10 3.99
CA SER A 141 3.35 -3.03 3.95
C SER A 141 2.79 -3.25 5.37
N ARG A 142 3.66 -3.51 6.35
CA ARG A 142 3.24 -3.69 7.76
C ARG A 142 2.69 -2.41 8.37
N MET A 143 3.31 -1.26 8.10
CA MET A 143 2.82 0.04 8.58
C MET A 143 1.44 0.36 8.02
N ILE A 144 1.20 0.10 6.74
CA ILE A 144 -0.11 0.30 6.10
C ILE A 144 -1.16 -0.56 6.81
N VAL A 145 -0.91 -1.86 6.95
CA VAL A 145 -1.87 -2.79 7.57
C VAL A 145 -2.13 -2.41 9.02
N ALA A 146 -1.10 -2.09 9.79
CA ALA A 146 -1.23 -1.64 11.18
C ALA A 146 -2.02 -0.32 11.28
N ALA A 147 -1.73 0.65 10.41
CA ALA A 147 -2.43 1.94 10.40
C ALA A 147 -3.93 1.77 10.09
N PHE A 148 -4.30 0.83 9.21
CA PHE A 148 -5.71 0.52 8.96
C PHE A 148 -6.36 -0.21 10.14
N ILE A 149 -5.73 -1.25 10.67
CA ILE A 149 -6.34 -2.08 11.71
C ILE A 149 -6.52 -1.31 13.02
N TYR A 150 -5.52 -0.53 13.40
CA TYR A 150 -5.51 0.25 14.64
C TYR A 150 -5.91 1.71 14.41
N GLU A 151 -6.63 2.03 13.33
CA GLU A 151 -6.98 3.40 12.97
C GLU A 151 -7.71 4.13 14.10
N VAL A 152 -8.63 3.45 14.79
CA VAL A 152 -9.44 4.03 15.87
C VAL A 152 -8.55 4.35 17.07
N GLU A 153 -7.68 3.43 17.46
CA GLU A 153 -6.74 3.56 18.55
C GLU A 153 -5.71 4.65 18.28
N LEU A 154 -5.15 4.68 17.06
CA LEU A 154 -4.16 5.68 16.64
C LEU A 154 -4.73 7.09 16.62
N ARG A 155 -6.02 7.26 16.30
CA ARG A 155 -6.71 8.57 16.37
C ARG A 155 -7.04 9.03 17.78
N ALA A 156 -7.03 8.13 18.76
CA ALA A 156 -7.29 8.44 20.16
C ALA A 156 -6.04 8.88 20.93
N LEU A 157 -4.85 8.76 20.32
CA LEU A 157 -3.57 9.27 20.82
C LEU A 157 -3.40 10.75 20.48
#